data_AF-A0ABD4XVM0-F1
#
_entry.id   AF-A0ABD4XVM0-F1
#
_cell.length_a   1.000
_cell.length_b   1.000
_cell.length_c   1.000
_cell.angle_alpha   90.00
_cell.angle_beta   90.00
_cell.angle_gamma   90.00
#
_symmetry.space_group_name_H-M   'P 1'
#
loop_
_entity.id
_entity.type
_entity.pdbx_description
1 polymer ?
#
loop_
_entity_poly.entity_id
_entity_poly.type
_entity_poly.pdbx_seq_one_letter_code
_entity_poly.pdbx_strand_id
1 'polypeptide(L)'
;MPDLHNTANPEIQNPFKPDEKIRLSELMGLIDEKNEAFVAADAASEHGTDPTGDLNRLLNQLTAAFTNETDKAIFTTEAIWRYIGEQDDIEISFAPGM
;
A
#
# COMPACT_ATOMS: atom_id res chain seq x y z
N MET A 1 37.68 -18.21 -36.93
CA MET A 1 36.24 -17.88 -36.98
C MET A 1 35.96 -16.94 -35.82
N PRO A 2 35.26 -15.82 -35.99
CA PRO A 2 35.04 -14.88 -34.90
C PRO A 2 33.89 -15.36 -34.01
N ASP A 3 34.18 -15.50 -32.73
CA ASP A 3 33.20 -15.46 -31.65
C ASP A 3 32.62 -14.05 -31.57
N LEU A 4 31.32 -13.88 -31.83
CA LEU A 4 30.59 -12.67 -31.49
C LEU A 4 29.14 -12.99 -31.08
N HIS A 5 28.91 -12.77 -29.79
CA HIS A 5 27.66 -12.61 -29.06
C HIS A 5 26.48 -12.10 -29.88
N ASN A 6 25.29 -12.69 -29.67
CA ASN A 6 24.10 -11.93 -29.30
C ASN A 6 22.97 -12.83 -28.79
N THR A 7 23.13 -13.43 -27.61
CA THR A 7 21.93 -13.75 -26.81
C THR A 7 21.55 -12.46 -26.11
N ALA A 8 20.86 -11.58 -26.84
CA ALA A 8 20.06 -10.52 -26.24
C ALA A 8 19.04 -11.22 -25.34
N ASN A 9 19.44 -11.45 -24.09
CA ASN A 9 18.51 -11.71 -23.02
C ASN A 9 17.68 -10.44 -22.96
N PRO A 10 16.37 -10.45 -23.28
CA PRO A 10 15.56 -9.29 -22.99
C PRO A 10 15.67 -9.15 -21.48
N GLU A 11 16.43 -8.14 -21.03
CA GLU A 11 16.33 -7.64 -19.68
C GLU A 11 14.86 -7.40 -19.48
N ILE A 12 14.19 -8.35 -18.83
CA ILE A 12 12.87 -8.15 -18.28
C ILE A 12 13.09 -6.94 -17.40
N GLN A 13 12.64 -5.78 -17.90
CA GLN A 13 12.67 -4.54 -17.16
C GLN A 13 11.79 -4.81 -15.95
N ASN A 14 12.43 -5.24 -14.86
CA ASN A 14 11.77 -5.40 -13.58
C ASN A 14 11.41 -3.97 -13.17
N PRO A 15 10.13 -3.56 -13.25
CA PRO A 15 9.78 -2.14 -13.16
C PRO A 15 10.04 -1.56 -11.77
N PHE A 16 10.26 -2.42 -10.79
CA PHE A 16 10.55 -2.04 -9.41
C PHE A 16 12.03 -2.27 -9.15
N LYS A 17 12.82 -1.20 -9.33
CA LYS A 17 14.19 -1.18 -8.81
C LYS A 17 14.10 -1.13 -7.28
N PRO A 18 14.78 -2.03 -6.54
CA PRO A 18 14.71 -2.09 -5.07
C PRO A 18 15.12 -0.81 -4.32
N ASP A 19 15.72 0.16 -5.01
CA ASP A 19 16.21 1.42 -4.43
C ASP A 19 15.29 2.63 -4.69
N GLU A 20 14.12 2.43 -5.30
CA GLU A 20 13.18 3.53 -5.53
C GLU A 20 12.50 3.96 -4.23
N LYS A 21 12.96 5.10 -3.70
CA LYS A 21 12.29 5.82 -2.62
C LYS A 21 11.09 6.56 -3.19
N ILE A 22 9.90 6.22 -2.70
CA ILE A 22 8.68 6.99 -2.95
C ILE A 22 8.49 8.04 -1.86
N ARG A 23 8.00 9.23 -2.21
CA ARG A 23 7.60 10.23 -1.20
C ARG A 23 6.31 9.77 -0.51
N LEU A 24 6.19 10.01 0.79
CA LEU A 24 4.95 9.66 1.52
C LEU A 24 3.70 10.23 0.84
N SER A 25 3.72 11.50 0.43
CA SER A 25 2.60 12.14 -0.28
C SER A 25 2.21 11.43 -1.57
N GLU A 26 3.19 10.90 -2.30
CA GLU A 26 2.96 10.18 -3.56
C GLU A 26 2.39 8.79 -3.28
N LEU A 27 2.93 8.09 -2.28
CA LEU A 27 2.36 6.82 -1.79
C LEU A 27 0.90 7.01 -1.34
N MET A 28 0.60 8.06 -0.58
CA MET A 28 -0.76 8.36 -0.16
C MET A 28 -1.68 8.66 -1.34
N GLY A 29 -1.20 9.41 -2.34
CA GLY A 29 -1.97 9.66 -3.56
C GLY A 29 -2.33 8.37 -4.33
N LEU A 30 -1.37 7.44 -4.45
CA LEU A 30 -1.63 6.13 -5.06
C LEU A 30 -2.67 5.31 -4.27
N ILE A 31 -2.67 5.41 -2.94
CA ILE A 31 -3.65 4.74 -2.09
C ILE A 31 -5.04 5.38 -2.26
N ASP A 32 -5.12 6.70 -2.38
CA ASP A 32 -6.40 7.39 -2.66
C ASP A 32 -7.00 6.91 -3.99
N GLU A 33 -6.20 6.87 -5.06
CA GLU A 33 -6.65 6.38 -6.37
C GLU A 33 -7.15 4.93 -6.29
N LYS A 34 -6.50 4.09 -5.47
CA LYS A 34 -6.96 2.72 -5.24
C LYS A 34 -8.24 2.65 -4.43
N ASN A 35 -8.37 3.49 -3.40
CA ASN A 35 -9.59 3.58 -2.62
C ASN A 35 -10.79 4.02 -3.47
N GLU A 36 -10.62 5.03 -4.31
CA GLU A 36 -11.62 5.47 -5.28
C GLU A 36 -12.02 4.33 -6.23
N ALA A 37 -11.05 3.54 -6.70
CA ALA A 37 -11.32 2.38 -7.54
C ALA A 37 -12.11 1.29 -6.80
N PHE A 38 -11.85 1.03 -5.52
CA PHE A 38 -12.65 0.09 -4.71
C PHE A 38 -14.08 0.57 -4.55
N VAL A 39 -14.29 1.85 -4.23
CA VAL A 39 -15.63 2.45 -4.12
C VAL A 39 -16.37 2.42 -5.46
N ALA A 40 -15.70 2.70 -6.57
CA ALA A 40 -16.29 2.61 -7.89
C ALA A 40 -16.66 1.17 -8.29
N ALA A 41 -15.83 0.19 -7.92
CA ALA A 41 -16.09 -1.22 -8.15
C ALA A 41 -17.31 -1.70 -7.35
N ASP A 42 -17.44 -1.25 -6.11
CA ASP A 42 -18.62 -1.50 -5.27
C ASP A 42 -19.89 -0.93 -5.90
N ALA A 43 -19.86 0.34 -6.29
CA ALA A 43 -20.99 1.01 -6.92
C ALA A 43 -21.43 0.35 -8.25
N ALA A 44 -20.50 -0.32 -8.95
CA ALA A 44 -20.78 -1.05 -10.17
C ALA A 44 -21.16 -2.54 -9.95
N SER A 45 -21.06 -3.05 -8.72
CA SER A 45 -21.31 -4.46 -8.39
C SER A 45 -22.80 -4.76 -8.22
N GLU A 46 -23.28 -5.81 -8.87
CA GLU A 46 -24.66 -6.31 -8.70
C GLU A 46 -24.90 -6.91 -7.31
N HIS A 47 -23.84 -7.35 -6.63
CA HIS A 47 -23.92 -8.06 -5.35
C HIS A 47 -23.28 -7.28 -4.19
N GLY A 48 -22.80 -6.07 -4.45
CA GLY A 48 -21.95 -5.31 -3.52
C GLY A 48 -20.57 -5.93 -3.37
N THR A 49 -19.66 -5.15 -2.81
CA THR A 49 -18.30 -5.51 -2.39
C THR A 49 -18.01 -4.84 -1.06
N ASP A 50 -16.86 -5.14 -0.44
CA ASP A 50 -16.43 -4.51 0.80
C ASP A 50 -15.23 -3.59 0.53
N PRO A 51 -15.46 -2.35 0.05
CA PRO A 51 -14.38 -1.44 -0.28
C PRO A 51 -13.53 -1.06 0.96
N THR A 52 -14.13 -1.02 2.15
CA THR A 52 -13.42 -0.78 3.41
C THR A 52 -12.51 -1.97 3.77
N GLY A 53 -13.00 -3.20 3.63
CA GLY A 53 -12.21 -4.41 3.83
C GLY A 53 -11.03 -4.51 2.85
N ASP A 54 -11.24 -4.14 1.59
CA ASP A 54 -10.18 -4.12 0.57
C ASP A 54 -9.14 -3.02 0.83
N LEU A 55 -9.56 -1.82 1.25
CA LEU A 55 -8.64 -0.77 1.69
C LEU A 55 -7.82 -1.22 2.90
N ASN A 56 -8.46 -1.80 3.92
CA ASN A 56 -7.77 -2.32 5.11
C ASN A 56 -6.75 -3.41 4.76
N ARG A 57 -7.07 -4.29 3.79
CA ARG A 57 -6.13 -5.31 3.31
C ARG A 57 -4.92 -4.66 2.65
N LEU A 58 -5.13 -3.65 1.80
CA LEU A 58 -4.05 -2.91 1.15
C LEU A 58 -3.15 -2.21 2.16
N LEU A 59 -3.73 -1.46 3.11
CA LEU A 59 -2.97 -0.75 4.15
C LEU A 59 -2.12 -1.73 4.99
N ASN A 60 -2.67 -2.88 5.37
CA ASN A 60 -1.93 -3.89 6.11
C ASN A 60 -0.77 -4.50 5.30
N GLN A 61 -0.96 -4.74 4.00
CA GLN A 61 0.09 -5.23 3.12
C GLN A 61 1.23 -4.21 2.98
N LEU A 62 0.89 -2.93 2.83
CA LEU A 62 1.88 -1.85 2.75
C LEU A 62 2.64 -1.69 4.07
N THR A 63 1.94 -1.67 5.22
CA THR A 63 2.56 -1.63 6.55
C THR A 63 3.54 -2.79 6.76
N ALA A 64 3.19 -4.00 6.29
CA ALA A 64 4.06 -5.18 6.39
C ALA A 64 5.28 -5.13 5.45
N ALA A 65 5.24 -4.31 4.39
CA ALA A 65 6.33 -4.16 3.43
C ALA A 65 7.42 -3.18 3.91
N PHE A 66 7.13 -2.31 4.88
CA PHE A 66 8.15 -1.43 5.45
C PHE A 66 9.17 -2.22 6.28
N THR A 67 10.45 -2.04 5.94
CA THR A 67 11.57 -2.61 6.70
C THR A 67 12.12 -1.65 7.76
N ASN A 68 11.78 -0.36 7.65
CA ASN A 68 12.15 0.69 8.60
C ASN A 68 10.94 1.01 9.50
N GLU A 69 11.08 0.79 10.81
CA GLU A 69 9.99 1.01 11.78
C GLU A 69 9.58 2.50 11.90
N THR A 70 10.49 3.44 11.67
CA THR A 70 10.16 4.88 11.66
C THR A 70 9.28 5.23 10.47
N ASP A 71 9.64 4.76 9.27
CA ASP A 71 8.87 5.03 8.05
C ASP A 71 7.49 4.38 8.14
N LYS A 72 7.43 3.16 8.69
CA LYS A 72 6.19 2.44 8.98
C LYS A 72 5.28 3.21 9.95
N ALA A 73 5.82 3.77 11.02
CA ALA A 73 5.05 4.55 11.99
C ALA A 73 4.49 5.85 11.38
N ILE A 74 5.30 6.54 10.57
CA ILE A 74 4.87 7.73 9.83
C ILE A 74 3.73 7.38 8.86
N PHE A 75 3.91 6.33 8.06
CA PHE A 75 2.89 5.84 7.14
C PHE A 75 1.59 5.47 7.87
N THR A 76 1.69 4.70 8.95
CA THR A 76 0.53 4.22 9.71
C THR A 76 -0.25 5.39 10.29
N THR A 77 0.44 6.40 10.83
CA THR A 77 -0.20 7.59 11.39
C THR A 77 -0.97 8.37 10.33
N GLU A 78 -0.34 8.59 9.17
CA GLU A 78 -0.97 9.28 8.04
C GLU A 78 -2.18 8.52 7.50
N ALA A 79 -2.07 7.19 7.36
CA ALA A 79 -3.16 6.34 6.88
C ALA A 79 -4.36 6.32 7.86
N ILE A 80 -4.11 6.28 9.17
CA ILE A 80 -5.16 6.36 10.19
C ILE A 80 -5.88 7.71 10.08
N TRP A 81 -5.13 8.81 10.10
CA TRP A 81 -5.72 10.15 10.04
C TRP A 81 -6.58 10.35 8.79
N ARG A 82 -6.12 9.83 7.64
CA ARG A 82 -6.75 10.03 6.35
C ARG A 82 -7.98 9.16 6.08
N TYR A 83 -7.95 7.89 6.50
CA TYR A 83 -9.00 6.92 6.11
C TYR A 83 -9.86 6.44 7.27
N ILE A 84 -9.42 6.62 8.51
CA ILE A 84 -10.15 6.20 9.71
C ILE A 84 -10.74 7.43 10.44
N GLY A 85 -10.13 8.61 10.29
CA GLY A 85 -10.60 9.88 10.87
C GLY A 85 -9.86 10.27 12.16
N GLU A 86 -10.23 11.42 12.75
CA GLU A 86 -9.71 11.85 14.06
C GLU A 86 -9.92 10.75 15.10
N GLN A 87 -8.85 10.41 15.83
CA GLN A 87 -8.75 9.26 16.73
C GLN A 87 -9.63 9.34 17.99
N ASP A 88 -10.75 10.07 17.99
CA ASP A 88 -11.59 10.20 19.18
C ASP A 88 -12.34 8.90 19.52
N ASP A 89 -12.49 7.97 18.56
CA ASP A 89 -13.22 6.71 18.72
C ASP A 89 -12.34 5.43 18.60
N ILE A 90 -11.00 5.54 18.64
CA ILE A 90 -10.14 4.33 18.68
C ILE A 90 -10.04 3.83 20.12
N GLU A 91 -10.90 2.88 20.49
CA GLU A 91 -10.75 2.10 21.73
C GLU A 91 -9.55 1.15 21.62
N ILE A 92 -8.37 1.60 22.06
CA ILE A 92 -7.21 0.73 22.23
C ILE A 92 -7.44 -0.15 23.46
N SER A 93 -7.88 -1.38 23.22
CA SER A 93 -7.95 -2.43 24.24
C SER A 93 -6.54 -2.93 24.56
N PHE A 94 -5.97 -2.51 25.68
CA PHE A 94 -4.76 -3.11 26.21
C PHE A 94 -5.08 -4.50 26.78
N ALA A 95 -4.36 -5.52 26.34
CA ALA A 95 -4.39 -6.81 27.03
C ALA A 95 -3.90 -6.61 28.48
N PRO A 96 -4.62 -7.11 29.50
CA PRO A 96 -4.20 -6.94 30.88
C PRO A 96 -2.96 -7.80 31.15
N GLY A 97 -1.79 -7.15 31.27
CA GLY A 97 -0.59 -7.72 31.86
C GLY A 97 0.69 -7.56 31.07
N MET A 98 1.43 -6.48 31.35
CA MET A 98 2.89 -6.49 31.49
C MET A 98 3.27 -5.67 32.72
#